data_AF-A0AA35Q376-F1
#
_entry.id   AF-A0AA35Q376-F1
#
_cell.length_a   1.000
_cell.length_b   1.000
_cell.length_c   1.000
_cell.angle_alpha   90.00
_cell.angle_beta   90.00
_cell.angle_gamma   90.00
#
_symmetry.space_group_name_H-M   'P 1'
#
loop_
_entity.id
_entity.type
_entity.pdbx_description
1 polymer ?
#
loop_
_entity_poly.entity_id
_entity_poly.type
_entity_poly.pdbx_seq_one_letter_code
_entity_poly.pdbx_strand_id
1 'polypeptide(L)'
;MKFSTKYLSVCFCIAYAAAGTTNAITTTLLAKGPECDIKDGVVTITPECVDTTYKTAIITDEGDEDVPIPHYRVSGYFDETNIDFTIYLPKNGWQGRFFQKVYPLQNSTAEDHDIVFGADSGGYTNQVAGGGGYRADAAVAKISRTIAREYYNNTTSDIYGYIYGGSGGSLVTIGAVENTFGIWQGAVALVQAVPVSNPNNFCLRAMAGLVLEDHKDTIIDSIRPGGNMNPFSRLDAVSREVLTEVTELGIPLTAFEDFAGIAGNRTNFLRTFRVLVLPTIESFDPTYVNDFWTKTGYLGTENSGLGDFYRRMLYEYDTVVQDTHIEGRNLVSVVLENVKSTPPAHGLQFTIQSHVGSSTISAGKFTAQLDSDTRMAVIDPGQNSTLLALVSKGTKLHVDNRAWLAGTAYHRHQIPKRPGFDSYDYLRNADAQPRYPQRGLLIGETVSFGASGGGNFTGNITTKLVVMDSLNDFDAFPLHADWYKGRVANALSERFNETYRLYYTESADHFAEPVPYDQLSRIISYHGAYEQHLRDLASSKSQQMLQIAAEYSLL
;
A
#
# COMPACT_ATOMS: atom_id res chain seq x y z
N MET A 1 2.64 -33.26 -17.19
CA MET A 1 3.90 -33.36 -17.98
C MET A 1 5.06 -33.50 -16.99
N LYS A 2 6.03 -34.38 -17.29
CA LYS A 2 7.02 -34.94 -16.35
C LYS A 2 7.84 -33.88 -15.58
N PHE A 3 7.88 -34.03 -14.26
CA PHE A 3 8.84 -33.38 -13.36
C PHE A 3 10.26 -33.93 -13.59
N SER A 4 11.26 -33.04 -13.61
CA SER A 4 12.68 -33.38 -13.64
C SER A 4 13.38 -32.68 -12.48
N THR A 5 13.55 -33.42 -11.39
CA THR A 5 14.44 -33.14 -10.26
C THR A 5 15.90 -33.27 -10.70
N LYS A 6 16.70 -32.23 -10.50
CA LYS A 6 18.16 -32.36 -10.43
C LYS A 6 18.67 -31.74 -9.13
N TYR A 7 18.99 -32.64 -8.21
CA TYR A 7 19.83 -32.40 -7.05
C TYR A 7 21.25 -32.08 -7.52
N LEU A 8 21.85 -31.01 -7.01
CA LEU A 8 23.30 -30.82 -7.01
C LEU A 8 23.77 -30.80 -5.55
N SER A 9 24.46 -31.86 -5.15
CA SER A 9 25.22 -31.94 -3.91
C SER A 9 26.39 -30.96 -3.97
N VAL A 10 26.52 -30.08 -2.97
CA VAL A 10 27.75 -29.31 -2.73
C VAL A 10 28.30 -29.74 -1.37
N CYS A 11 29.50 -30.31 -1.41
CA CYS A 11 30.31 -30.68 -0.25
C CYS A 11 30.59 -29.45 0.63
N PHE A 12 30.29 -29.56 1.92
CA PHE A 12 30.79 -28.68 2.96
C PHE A 12 32.27 -28.99 3.22
N CYS A 13 33.17 -28.14 2.74
CA CYS A 13 34.52 -28.02 3.30
C CYS A 13 34.50 -26.90 4.34
N ILE A 14 34.56 -27.30 5.62
CA ILE A 14 34.72 -26.39 6.76
C ILE A 14 36.15 -25.87 6.74
N ALA A 15 36.34 -24.62 6.34
CA ALA A 15 37.55 -23.87 6.61
C ALA A 15 37.36 -23.15 7.96
N TYR A 16 38.13 -23.54 8.97
CA TYR A 16 38.27 -22.77 10.21
C TYR A 16 38.98 -21.44 9.89
N ALA A 17 38.21 -20.38 9.67
CA ALA A 17 38.72 -19.03 9.79
C ALA A 17 38.67 -18.64 11.27
N ALA A 18 39.83 -18.34 11.85
CA ALA A 18 39.93 -17.79 13.19
C ALA A 18 39.17 -16.46 13.23
N ALA A 19 38.03 -16.44 13.93
CA ALA A 19 37.30 -15.22 14.23
C ALA A 19 38.16 -14.37 15.17
N GLY A 20 38.86 -13.38 14.61
CA GLY A 20 39.25 -12.21 15.39
C GLY A 20 37.97 -11.56 15.91
N THR A 21 37.79 -11.51 17.22
CA THR A 21 36.72 -10.75 17.85
C THR A 21 37.02 -9.26 17.64
N THR A 22 36.56 -8.70 16.52
CA THR A 22 36.39 -7.26 16.41
C THR A 22 35.23 -6.91 17.33
N ASN A 23 35.52 -6.26 18.46
CA ASN A 23 34.48 -5.62 19.26
C ASN A 23 33.73 -4.67 18.32
N ALA A 24 32.46 -4.98 18.01
CA ALA A 24 31.60 -4.05 17.31
C ALA A 24 31.52 -2.79 18.18
N ILE A 25 32.08 -1.68 17.70
CA ILE A 25 31.96 -0.40 18.38
C ILE A 25 30.53 0.05 18.13
N THR A 26 29.67 -0.14 19.12
CA THR A 26 28.32 0.40 19.09
C THR A 26 28.39 1.87 19.47
N THR A 27 28.07 2.77 18.55
CA THR A 27 28.07 4.22 18.80
C THR A 27 26.64 4.68 19.11
N THR A 28 26.44 5.31 20.26
CA THR A 28 25.13 5.88 20.63
C THR A 28 25.08 7.36 20.27
N LEU A 29 24.12 7.73 19.43
CA LEU A 29 23.82 9.12 19.07
C LEU A 29 22.56 9.56 19.80
N LEU A 30 22.72 10.52 20.72
CA LEU A 30 21.60 11.11 21.46
C LEU A 30 21.20 12.45 20.85
N ALA A 31 19.97 12.53 20.34
CA ALA A 31 19.40 13.78 19.85
C ALA A 31 19.22 14.77 21.02
N LYS A 32 19.60 16.03 20.79
CA LYS A 32 19.51 17.11 21.78
C LYS A 32 18.55 18.18 21.29
N GLY A 33 17.69 18.66 22.19
CA GLY A 33 16.70 19.70 21.90
C GLY A 33 15.48 19.60 22.82
N PRO A 34 14.56 20.57 22.78
CA PRO A 34 13.26 20.46 23.44
C PRO A 34 12.43 19.33 22.83
N GLU A 35 11.43 18.82 23.54
CA GLU A 35 10.50 17.82 22.99
C GLU A 35 9.66 18.44 21.85
N CYS A 36 9.31 17.62 20.86
CA CYS A 36 8.40 18.06 19.79
C CYS A 36 6.96 18.24 20.27
N ASP A 37 6.29 19.25 19.73
CA ASP A 37 4.90 19.57 20.07
C ASP A 37 3.93 18.48 19.59
N ILE A 38 2.87 18.23 20.36
CA ILE A 38 1.78 17.33 19.99
C ILE A 38 0.49 18.15 19.84
N LYS A 39 -0.08 18.17 18.64
CA LYS A 39 -1.35 18.85 18.34
C LYS A 39 -2.35 17.82 17.87
N ASP A 40 -3.49 17.71 18.56
CA ASP A 40 -4.55 16.73 18.28
C ASP A 40 -4.05 15.28 18.15
N GLY A 41 -3.04 14.92 18.95
CA GLY A 41 -2.41 13.59 18.94
C GLY A 41 -1.38 13.38 17.83
N VAL A 42 -1.08 14.40 17.03
CA VAL A 42 -0.11 14.37 15.92
C VAL A 42 1.16 15.14 16.32
N VAL A 43 2.32 14.51 16.14
CA VAL A 43 3.63 15.08 16.54
C VAL A 43 4.15 16.03 15.47
N THR A 44 4.24 17.32 15.76
CA THR A 44 4.80 18.30 14.84
C THR A 44 6.33 18.35 15.00
N ILE A 45 7.09 18.11 13.92
CA ILE A 45 8.56 18.00 14.00
C ILE A 45 9.24 19.19 13.30
N THR A 46 10.20 19.81 13.99
CA THR A 46 11.08 20.88 13.50
C THR A 46 12.55 20.46 13.57
N PRO A 47 13.49 21.23 12.96
CA PRO A 47 14.91 20.91 13.04
C PRO A 47 15.47 20.96 14.47
N GLU A 48 14.84 21.71 15.37
CA GLU A 48 15.29 21.93 16.76
C GLU A 48 14.71 20.91 17.74
N CYS A 49 13.46 20.49 17.57
CA CYS A 49 12.78 19.62 18.54
C CYS A 49 13.17 18.14 18.43
N VAL A 50 13.06 17.37 19.50
CA VAL A 50 13.36 15.94 19.53
C VAL A 50 12.08 15.16 19.74
N ASP A 51 11.83 14.20 18.83
CA ASP A 51 10.81 13.19 19.05
C ASP A 51 11.33 12.21 20.11
N THR A 52 10.64 12.14 21.25
CA THR A 52 11.07 11.35 22.41
C THR A 52 11.12 9.85 22.13
N THR A 53 10.34 9.36 21.15
CA THR A 53 10.35 7.96 20.71
C THR A 53 11.62 7.63 19.92
N TYR A 54 12.16 8.60 19.18
CA TYR A 54 13.31 8.41 18.28
C TYR A 54 14.54 9.21 18.72
N LYS A 55 14.68 9.45 20.03
CA LYS A 55 15.72 10.32 20.62
C LYS A 55 17.11 9.66 20.68
N THR A 56 17.17 8.34 20.79
CA THR A 56 18.41 7.57 20.96
C THR A 56 18.58 6.65 19.76
N ALA A 57 19.57 6.94 18.92
CA ALA A 57 19.97 6.06 17.83
C ALA A 57 21.23 5.29 18.20
N ILE A 58 21.25 4.00 17.86
CA ILE A 58 22.35 3.07 18.13
C ILE A 58 22.90 2.63 16.78
N ILE A 59 24.12 3.06 16.46
CA ILE A 59 24.84 2.64 15.26
C ILE A 59 25.42 1.25 15.51
N THR A 60 25.07 0.31 14.64
CA THR A 60 25.42 -1.10 14.77
C THR A 60 26.47 -1.54 13.78
N ASP A 61 26.55 -0.89 12.62
CA ASP A 61 27.49 -1.23 11.56
C ASP A 61 27.79 -0.02 10.68
N GLU A 62 29.04 0.13 10.27
CA GLU A 62 29.46 1.17 9.35
C GLU A 62 30.71 0.74 8.56
N GLY A 63 30.82 1.19 7.30
CA GLY A 63 31.95 0.83 6.47
C GLY A 63 31.83 1.27 5.02
N ASP A 64 32.96 1.20 4.31
CA ASP A 64 33.01 1.44 2.88
C ASP A 64 32.52 0.22 2.10
N GLU A 65 31.68 0.46 1.09
CA GLU A 65 31.21 -0.53 0.13
C GLU A 65 31.42 -0.04 -1.30
N ASP A 66 31.65 -0.97 -2.24
CA ASP A 66 31.92 -0.67 -3.65
C ASP A 66 30.68 -0.83 -4.56
N VAL A 67 29.62 -1.50 -4.07
CA VAL A 67 28.41 -1.86 -4.82
C VAL A 67 27.19 -1.29 -4.10
N PRO A 68 26.22 -0.67 -4.79
CA PRO A 68 26.11 -0.51 -6.25
C PRO A 68 27.08 0.53 -6.85
N ILE A 69 27.58 1.42 -6.00
CA ILE A 69 28.64 2.39 -6.29
C ILE A 69 29.52 2.54 -5.05
N PRO A 70 30.74 3.10 -5.15
CA PRO A 70 31.55 3.41 -3.97
C PRO A 70 30.84 4.38 -3.01
N HIS A 71 30.49 3.91 -1.82
CA HIS A 71 29.80 4.68 -0.79
C HIS A 71 30.23 4.22 0.62
N TYR A 72 29.96 5.06 1.62
CA TYR A 72 30.06 4.71 3.03
C TYR A 72 28.66 4.42 3.58
N ARG A 73 28.46 3.22 4.10
CA ARG A 73 27.21 2.77 4.69
C ARG A 73 27.23 2.97 6.20
N VAL A 74 26.14 3.46 6.76
CA VAL A 74 25.91 3.50 8.22
C VAL A 74 24.54 2.92 8.52
N SER A 75 24.51 1.86 9.33
CA SER A 75 23.28 1.18 9.77
C SER A 75 23.10 1.30 11.28
N GLY A 76 21.85 1.42 11.71
CA GLY A 76 21.50 1.52 13.12
C GLY A 76 20.01 1.34 13.37
N TYR A 77 19.61 1.51 14.63
CA TYR A 77 18.21 1.46 15.05
C TYR A 77 17.92 2.47 16.15
N PHE A 78 16.64 2.77 16.37
CA PHE A 78 16.21 3.59 17.50
C PHE A 78 15.94 2.71 18.72
N ASP A 79 16.58 3.05 19.84
CA ASP A 79 16.46 2.32 21.10
C ASP A 79 15.00 2.22 21.56
N GLU A 80 14.65 1.09 22.18
CA GLU A 80 13.27 0.75 22.59
C GLU A 80 12.23 0.69 21.44
N THR A 81 12.68 0.69 20.19
CA THR A 81 11.81 0.51 19.01
C THR A 81 12.28 -0.68 18.16
N ASN A 82 11.42 -1.12 17.23
CA ASN A 82 11.79 -2.07 16.18
C ASN A 82 12.15 -1.37 14.86
N ILE A 83 12.46 -0.06 14.89
CA ILE A 83 12.72 0.73 13.69
C ILE A 83 14.22 0.89 13.49
N ASP A 84 14.71 0.26 12.43
CA ASP A 84 16.06 0.36 11.93
C ASP A 84 16.17 1.27 10.70
N PHE A 85 17.39 1.73 10.41
CA PHE A 85 17.69 2.64 9.31
C PHE A 85 19.07 2.36 8.74
N THR A 86 19.25 2.74 7.46
CA THR A 86 20.55 2.75 6.79
C THR A 86 20.73 4.04 6.00
N ILE A 87 21.94 4.59 6.04
CA ILE A 87 22.36 5.80 5.33
C ILE A 87 23.50 5.43 4.38
N TYR A 88 23.39 5.85 3.12
CA TYR A 88 24.33 5.52 2.05
C TYR A 88 24.97 6.80 1.51
N LEU A 89 26.22 7.06 1.90
CA LEU A 89 26.96 8.30 1.61
C LEU A 89 27.93 8.09 0.44
N PRO A 90 27.66 8.58 -0.78
CA PRO A 90 28.56 8.37 -1.92
C PRO A 90 29.94 8.99 -1.68
N LYS A 91 31.01 8.27 -2.03
CA LYS A 91 32.39 8.75 -1.79
C LYS A 91 32.73 10.04 -2.55
N ASN A 92 32.07 10.29 -3.68
CA ASN A 92 32.33 11.43 -4.56
C ASN A 92 31.02 12.06 -5.04
N GLY A 93 31.10 13.32 -5.49
CA GLY A 93 29.99 13.96 -6.21
C GLY A 93 28.85 14.49 -5.34
N TRP A 94 28.96 14.44 -4.02
CA TRP A 94 27.95 15.01 -3.12
C TRP A 94 27.87 16.54 -3.24
N GLN A 95 26.64 17.06 -3.28
CA GLN A 95 26.28 18.47 -3.51
C GLN A 95 25.34 19.02 -2.43
N GLY A 96 25.50 18.57 -1.18
CA GLY A 96 24.78 19.14 -0.04
C GLY A 96 23.31 18.74 0.08
N ARG A 97 22.93 17.52 -0.34
CA ARG A 97 21.54 17.05 -0.26
C ARG A 97 21.39 15.57 0.05
N PHE A 98 20.15 15.14 0.30
CA PHE A 98 19.77 13.73 0.38
C PHE A 98 18.37 13.45 -0.14
N PHE A 99 18.14 12.19 -0.49
CA PHE A 99 16.86 11.66 -0.93
C PHE A 99 16.40 10.55 0.01
N GLN A 100 15.10 10.50 0.27
CA GLN A 100 14.52 9.57 1.23
C GLN A 100 13.20 9.01 0.69
N LYS A 101 13.25 7.73 0.32
CA LYS A 101 12.08 6.97 -0.12
C LYS A 101 11.35 6.44 1.11
N VAL A 102 10.03 6.56 1.11
CA VAL A 102 9.19 6.16 2.25
C VAL A 102 8.05 5.25 1.82
N TYR A 103 7.77 4.25 2.66
CA TYR A 103 6.66 3.33 2.50
C TYR A 103 6.31 2.71 3.86
N PRO A 104 5.01 2.53 4.22
CA PRO A 104 4.62 2.06 5.55
C PRO A 104 5.17 0.69 5.96
N LEU A 105 5.53 -0.16 4.99
CA LEU A 105 5.92 -1.55 5.19
C LEU A 105 7.31 -1.90 4.62
N GLN A 106 8.13 -0.90 4.25
CA GLN A 106 9.49 -1.17 3.73
C GLN A 106 10.44 -1.59 4.86
N ASN A 107 11.57 -2.19 4.50
CA ASN A 107 12.69 -2.39 5.41
C ASN A 107 13.70 -1.23 5.30
N SER A 108 14.76 -1.28 6.10
CA SER A 108 15.84 -0.29 6.16
C SER A 108 16.92 -0.45 5.08
N THR A 109 16.76 -1.38 4.12
CA THR A 109 17.70 -1.62 3.01
C THR A 109 17.22 -0.88 1.77
N ALA A 110 18.04 0.01 1.23
CA ALA A 110 17.70 0.71 -0.01
C ALA A 110 17.93 -0.22 -1.18
N GLU A 111 17.09 -0.13 -2.20
CA GLU A 111 17.33 -0.79 -3.47
C GLU A 111 18.53 -0.13 -4.17
N ASP A 112 19.34 -0.91 -4.90
CA ASP A 112 20.56 -0.42 -5.55
C ASP A 112 20.32 0.83 -6.40
N HIS A 113 19.19 0.86 -7.11
CA HIS A 113 18.80 1.99 -7.95
C HIS A 113 18.59 3.30 -7.17
N ASP A 114 18.08 3.25 -5.92
CA ASP A 114 17.78 4.42 -5.11
C ASP A 114 19.10 5.01 -4.56
N ILE A 115 20.09 4.16 -4.31
CA ILE A 115 21.46 4.56 -3.94
C ILE A 115 22.16 5.24 -5.13
N VAL A 116 22.09 4.63 -6.32
CA VAL A 116 22.66 5.18 -7.56
C VAL A 116 22.00 6.50 -7.91
N PHE A 117 20.66 6.58 -7.91
CA PHE A 117 19.91 7.80 -8.19
C PHE A 117 20.30 8.92 -7.24
N GLY A 118 20.40 8.63 -5.94
CA GLY A 118 20.81 9.60 -4.93
C GLY A 118 22.16 10.21 -5.29
N ALA A 119 23.17 9.37 -5.52
CA ALA A 119 24.52 9.81 -5.86
C ALA A 119 24.61 10.56 -7.20
N ASP A 120 23.96 10.06 -8.25
CA ASP A 120 23.91 10.72 -9.56
C ASP A 120 23.15 12.05 -9.52
N SER A 121 22.33 12.26 -8.49
CA SER A 121 21.62 13.51 -8.19
C SER A 121 22.38 14.42 -7.21
N GLY A 122 23.61 14.05 -6.85
CA GLY A 122 24.47 14.77 -5.93
C GLY A 122 24.03 14.68 -4.46
N GLY A 123 23.25 13.65 -4.10
CA GLY A 123 22.78 13.41 -2.74
C GLY A 123 23.25 12.10 -2.16
N TYR A 124 23.12 11.95 -0.84
CA TYR A 124 23.15 10.63 -0.18
C TYR A 124 21.73 10.08 -0.06
N THR A 125 21.60 8.78 0.24
CA THR A 125 20.30 8.10 0.37
C THR A 125 20.05 7.72 1.82
N ASN A 126 18.85 8.07 2.33
CA ASN A 126 18.34 7.59 3.61
C ASN A 126 17.29 6.52 3.36
N GLN A 127 17.36 5.42 4.10
CA GLN A 127 16.34 4.38 4.11
C GLN A 127 15.97 4.05 5.56
N VAL A 128 14.68 4.03 5.86
CA VAL A 128 14.14 3.75 7.19
C VAL A 128 13.11 2.64 7.07
N ALA A 129 13.14 1.67 7.99
CA ALA A 129 12.08 0.68 8.06
C ALA A 129 10.74 1.34 8.36
N GLY A 130 9.69 0.87 7.70
CA GLY A 130 8.35 1.37 7.84
C GLY A 130 7.82 1.14 9.25
N GLY A 131 7.47 2.22 9.95
CA GLY A 131 6.85 2.20 11.28
C GLY A 131 5.45 2.78 11.33
N GLY A 132 4.91 3.19 10.18
CA GLY A 132 3.72 4.04 10.08
C GLY A 132 4.06 5.52 10.30
N GLY A 133 3.70 6.37 9.34
CA GLY A 133 3.94 7.81 9.40
C GLY A 133 5.39 8.23 9.16
N TYR A 134 5.67 9.50 9.48
CA TYR A 134 6.88 10.23 9.07
C TYR A 134 7.89 10.46 10.20
N ARG A 135 7.57 10.04 11.43
CA ARG A 135 8.31 10.46 12.63
C ARG A 135 9.72 9.87 12.69
N ALA A 136 9.86 8.57 12.42
CA ALA A 136 11.15 7.91 12.32
C ALA A 136 11.98 8.46 11.14
N ASP A 137 11.31 8.67 10.00
CA ASP A 137 11.91 9.28 8.82
C ASP A 137 12.51 10.66 9.11
N ALA A 138 11.78 11.49 9.86
CA ALA A 138 12.25 12.81 10.26
C ALA A 138 13.43 12.74 11.23
N ALA A 139 13.44 11.77 12.15
CA ALA A 139 14.57 11.56 13.06
C ALA A 139 15.84 11.15 12.29
N VAL A 140 15.73 10.24 11.32
CA VAL A 140 16.86 9.84 10.45
C VAL A 140 17.29 10.99 9.55
N ALA A 141 16.36 11.78 9.00
CA ALA A 141 16.69 12.99 8.25
C ALA A 141 17.53 13.98 9.08
N LYS A 142 17.33 14.06 10.40
CA LYS A 142 18.13 14.91 11.30
C LYS A 142 19.49 14.30 11.62
N ILE A 143 19.52 13.01 11.97
CA ILE A 143 20.76 12.31 12.36
C ILE A 143 21.71 12.16 11.16
N SER A 144 21.17 11.84 9.97
CA SER A 144 21.95 11.72 8.74
C SER A 144 22.68 13.01 8.39
N ARG A 145 22.12 14.19 8.69
CA ARG A 145 22.83 15.47 8.51
C ARG A 145 24.05 15.57 9.41
N THR A 146 23.97 15.09 10.65
CA THR A 146 25.11 15.07 11.57
C THR A 146 26.20 14.14 11.03
N ILE A 147 25.83 12.91 10.65
CA ILE A 147 26.74 11.91 10.09
C ILE A 147 27.38 12.42 8.80
N ALA A 148 26.59 12.99 7.87
CA ALA A 148 27.09 13.52 6.61
C ALA A 148 28.06 14.70 6.80
N ARG A 149 27.81 15.60 7.77
CA ARG A 149 28.73 16.71 8.07
C ARG A 149 30.09 16.22 8.54
N GLU A 150 30.09 15.20 9.39
CA GLU A 150 31.32 14.55 9.86
C GLU A 150 32.04 13.85 8.71
N TYR A 151 31.33 12.99 7.97
CA TYR A 151 31.89 12.21 6.86
C TYR A 151 32.50 13.08 5.75
N TYR A 152 31.78 14.12 5.30
CA TYR A 152 32.24 15.00 4.22
C TYR A 152 33.09 16.19 4.69
N ASN A 153 33.43 16.28 5.99
CA ASN A 153 34.10 17.44 6.58
C ASN A 153 33.40 18.78 6.24
N ASN A 154 32.06 18.79 6.20
CA ASN A 154 31.27 19.96 5.82
C ASN A 154 30.78 20.72 7.06
N THR A 155 31.36 21.90 7.30
CA THR A 155 31.08 22.72 8.48
C THR A 155 30.24 23.97 8.20
N THR A 156 29.94 24.26 6.93
CA THR A 156 29.39 25.57 6.52
C THR A 156 28.16 25.50 5.62
N SER A 157 27.82 24.34 5.06
CA SER A 157 26.70 24.21 4.11
C SER A 157 25.46 23.63 4.78
N ASP A 158 24.28 24.15 4.42
CA ASP A 158 23.02 23.49 4.67
C ASP A 158 22.93 22.18 3.88
N ILE A 159 22.30 21.16 4.48
CA ILE A 159 22.02 19.88 3.84
C ILE A 159 20.52 19.79 3.60
N TYR A 160 20.11 19.82 2.33
CA TYR A 160 18.70 19.82 1.94
C TYR A 160 18.15 18.41 1.72
N GLY A 161 16.94 18.16 2.21
CA GLY A 161 16.30 16.83 2.14
C GLY A 161 15.12 16.79 1.17
N TYR A 162 14.95 15.66 0.48
CA TYR A 162 13.82 15.41 -0.42
C TYR A 162 13.16 14.07 -0.10
N ILE A 163 11.87 14.09 0.23
CA ILE A 163 11.09 12.90 0.60
C ILE A 163 10.16 12.47 -0.53
N TYR A 164 10.03 11.17 -0.78
CA TYR A 164 9.11 10.69 -1.80
C TYR A 164 8.59 9.29 -1.51
N GLY A 165 7.39 9.01 -2.00
CA GLY A 165 6.76 7.71 -1.81
C GLY A 165 5.49 7.57 -2.66
N GLY A 166 5.26 6.35 -3.15
CA GLY A 166 4.10 6.00 -3.94
C GLY A 166 3.09 5.16 -3.18
N SER A 167 1.80 5.22 -3.55
CA SER A 167 0.76 4.37 -2.97
C SER A 167 0.67 4.52 -1.45
N GLY A 168 0.89 3.48 -0.65
CA GLY A 168 1.03 3.62 0.81
C GLY A 168 2.10 4.64 1.24
N GLY A 169 3.19 4.76 0.49
CA GLY A 169 4.25 5.76 0.70
C GLY A 169 3.80 7.19 0.43
N SER A 170 2.77 7.40 -0.39
CA SER A 170 2.19 8.74 -0.57
C SER A 170 1.50 9.19 0.72
N LEU A 171 0.90 8.28 1.49
CA LEU A 171 0.29 8.59 2.79
C LEU A 171 1.36 9.08 3.78
N VAL A 172 2.51 8.41 3.81
CA VAL A 172 3.67 8.82 4.64
C VAL A 172 4.20 10.18 4.19
N THR A 173 4.36 10.37 2.88
CA THR A 173 4.82 11.63 2.28
C THR A 173 3.87 12.79 2.63
N ILE A 174 2.55 12.60 2.51
CA ILE A 174 1.56 13.62 2.90
C ILE A 174 1.60 13.88 4.41
N GLY A 175 1.71 12.84 5.23
CA GLY A 175 1.91 12.98 6.67
C GLY A 175 3.12 13.84 7.00
N ALA A 176 4.25 13.61 6.32
CA ALA A 176 5.48 14.36 6.48
C ALA A 176 5.32 15.84 6.12
N VAL A 177 4.76 16.14 4.94
CA VAL A 177 4.69 17.53 4.45
C VAL A 177 3.62 18.36 5.14
N GLU A 178 2.63 17.77 5.80
CA GLU A 178 1.63 18.51 6.57
C GLU A 178 2.05 18.72 8.04
N ASN A 179 2.97 17.91 8.57
CA ASN A 179 3.27 17.88 10.02
C ASN A 179 4.74 18.08 10.37
N THR A 180 5.61 18.36 9.40
CA THR A 180 7.01 18.72 9.66
C THR A 180 7.34 20.08 9.10
N PHE A 181 8.28 20.79 9.71
CA PHE A 181 8.74 22.10 9.27
C PHE A 181 10.25 22.03 9.09
N GLY A 182 10.76 22.40 7.91
CA GLY A 182 12.21 22.46 7.65
C GLY A 182 12.95 21.11 7.58
N ILE A 183 12.28 19.97 7.77
CA ILE A 183 12.92 18.64 7.70
C ILE A 183 13.24 18.24 6.26
N TRP A 184 12.33 18.49 5.31
CA TRP A 184 12.53 18.30 3.87
C TRP A 184 12.17 19.57 3.10
N GLN A 185 12.99 19.91 2.12
CA GLN A 185 12.84 21.11 1.27
C GLN A 185 12.00 20.86 0.01
N GLY A 186 11.70 19.59 -0.30
CA GLY A 186 10.71 19.24 -1.30
C GLY A 186 10.23 17.82 -1.13
N ALA A 187 9.09 17.53 -1.73
CA ALA A 187 8.50 16.21 -1.69
C ALA A 187 7.90 15.80 -3.05
N VAL A 188 7.90 14.50 -3.32
CA VAL A 188 7.18 13.91 -4.44
C VAL A 188 6.24 12.80 -3.96
N ALA A 189 4.93 12.97 -4.14
CA ALA A 189 3.96 11.91 -3.88
C ALA A 189 3.57 11.24 -5.21
N LEU A 190 3.71 9.92 -5.28
CA LEU A 190 3.44 9.14 -6.50
C LEU A 190 2.13 8.35 -6.35
N VAL A 191 1.35 8.21 -7.43
CA VAL A 191 0.15 7.35 -7.50
C VAL A 191 -0.69 7.43 -6.21
N GLN A 192 -1.30 8.60 -6.01
CA GLN A 192 -1.58 9.11 -4.67
C GLN A 192 -2.77 8.38 -4.02
N ALA A 193 -2.52 7.73 -2.88
CA ALA A 193 -3.57 7.26 -1.99
C ALA A 193 -4.11 8.40 -1.11
N VAL A 194 -5.41 8.33 -0.80
CA VAL A 194 -6.14 9.30 0.04
C VAL A 194 -7.08 8.56 1.00
N PRO A 195 -7.70 9.25 1.98
CA PRO A 195 -8.56 8.63 3.00
C PRO A 195 -9.86 7.92 2.56
N VAL A 196 -10.03 7.66 1.26
CA VAL A 196 -11.07 6.75 0.76
C VAL A 196 -10.49 5.53 0.04
N SER A 197 -9.18 5.50 -0.22
CA SER A 197 -8.56 4.51 -1.09
C SER A 197 -8.62 3.09 -0.51
N ASN A 198 -8.10 2.86 0.69
CA ASN A 198 -8.02 1.52 1.28
C ASN A 198 -9.07 1.35 2.39
N PRO A 199 -10.08 0.48 2.27
CA PRO A 199 -10.14 -0.68 1.37
C PRO A 199 -10.96 -0.48 0.09
N ASN A 200 -11.57 0.69 -0.14
CA ASN A 200 -12.61 0.84 -1.16
C ASN A 200 -12.14 0.60 -2.60
N ASN A 201 -10.93 1.04 -2.98
CA ASN A 201 -10.37 0.79 -4.31
C ASN A 201 -10.28 -0.70 -4.59
N PHE A 202 -9.82 -1.48 -3.59
CA PHE A 202 -9.78 -2.93 -3.67
C PHE A 202 -11.18 -3.53 -3.80
N CYS A 203 -12.18 -3.00 -3.08
CA CYS A 203 -13.57 -3.49 -3.15
C CYS A 203 -14.18 -3.24 -4.54
N LEU A 204 -13.98 -2.04 -5.09
CA LEU A 204 -14.43 -1.67 -6.43
C LEU A 204 -13.87 -2.60 -7.51
N ARG A 205 -12.55 -2.85 -7.46
CA ARG A 205 -11.90 -3.81 -8.36
C ARG A 205 -12.42 -5.23 -8.19
N ALA A 206 -12.67 -5.66 -6.95
CA ALA A 206 -13.18 -7.00 -6.68
C ALA A 206 -14.61 -7.17 -7.19
N MET A 207 -15.46 -6.13 -7.08
CA MET A 207 -16.80 -6.12 -7.68
C MET A 207 -16.72 -6.16 -9.21
N ALA A 208 -15.84 -5.35 -9.80
CA ALA A 208 -15.62 -5.35 -11.25
C ALA A 208 -15.22 -6.76 -11.72
N GLY A 209 -14.24 -7.39 -11.07
CA GLY A 209 -13.82 -8.75 -11.44
C GLY A 209 -14.90 -9.81 -11.21
N LEU A 210 -15.64 -9.71 -10.11
CA LEU A 210 -16.71 -10.67 -9.81
C LEU A 210 -17.83 -10.64 -10.85
N VAL A 211 -18.26 -9.46 -11.29
CA VAL A 211 -19.47 -9.30 -12.11
C VAL A 211 -19.14 -9.23 -13.60
N LEU A 212 -18.00 -8.67 -13.99
CA LEU A 212 -17.65 -8.40 -15.39
C LEU A 212 -16.83 -9.52 -16.05
N GLU A 213 -16.40 -10.55 -15.31
CA GLU A 213 -15.55 -11.64 -15.83
C GLU A 213 -16.13 -12.28 -17.10
N ASP A 214 -17.43 -12.58 -17.12
CA ASP A 214 -18.11 -13.21 -18.26
C ASP A 214 -18.15 -12.29 -19.51
N HIS A 215 -17.92 -10.99 -19.32
CA HIS A 215 -17.91 -9.97 -20.39
C HIS A 215 -16.52 -9.39 -20.68
N LYS A 216 -15.46 -9.93 -20.06
CA LYS A 216 -14.11 -9.34 -20.14
C LYS A 216 -13.62 -9.13 -21.58
N ASP A 217 -13.83 -10.11 -22.46
CA ASP A 217 -13.36 -10.03 -23.85
C ASP A 217 -14.10 -8.92 -24.61
N THR A 218 -15.40 -8.77 -24.35
CA THR A 218 -16.21 -7.68 -24.92
C THR A 218 -15.72 -6.31 -24.44
N ILE A 219 -15.40 -6.20 -23.14
CA ILE A 219 -14.89 -4.97 -22.56
C ILE A 219 -13.53 -4.62 -23.17
N ILE A 220 -12.57 -5.56 -23.16
CA ILE A 220 -11.22 -5.40 -23.71
C ILE A 220 -11.28 -5.02 -25.19
N ASP A 221 -12.07 -5.74 -26.00
CA ASP A 221 -12.19 -5.46 -27.44
C ASP A 221 -12.77 -4.07 -27.73
N SER A 222 -13.62 -3.54 -26.84
CA SER A 222 -14.22 -2.22 -26.98
C SER A 222 -13.25 -1.07 -26.72
N ILE A 223 -12.31 -1.24 -25.80
CA ILE A 223 -11.44 -0.17 -25.29
C ILE A 223 -10.00 -0.23 -25.81
N ARG A 224 -9.55 -1.39 -26.30
CA ARG A 224 -8.24 -1.51 -26.96
C ARG A 224 -8.14 -0.58 -28.18
N PRO A 225 -6.92 -0.20 -28.62
CA PRO A 225 -6.74 0.56 -29.86
C PRO A 225 -7.50 -0.05 -31.05
N GLY A 226 -8.32 0.77 -31.72
CA GLY A 226 -9.20 0.34 -32.82
C GLY A 226 -10.58 -0.16 -32.38
N GLY A 227 -10.86 -0.23 -31.07
CA GLY A 227 -12.18 -0.46 -30.51
C GLY A 227 -13.14 0.73 -30.67
N ASN A 228 -14.37 0.57 -30.21
CA ASN A 228 -15.43 1.59 -30.34
C ASN A 228 -15.55 2.52 -29.12
N MET A 229 -14.70 2.35 -28.10
CA MET A 229 -14.72 3.07 -26.83
C MET A 229 -16.08 3.04 -26.11
N ASN A 230 -16.91 2.02 -26.38
CA ASN A 230 -18.25 1.89 -25.80
C ASN A 230 -18.55 0.43 -25.40
N PRO A 231 -17.93 -0.05 -24.32
CA PRO A 231 -18.19 -1.40 -23.80
C PRO A 231 -19.64 -1.57 -23.33
N PHE A 232 -20.30 -0.50 -22.86
CA PHE A 232 -21.67 -0.55 -22.31
C PHE A 232 -22.75 -1.05 -23.28
N SER A 233 -22.53 -0.86 -24.59
CA SER A 233 -23.51 -1.21 -25.63
C SER A 233 -23.80 -2.71 -25.73
N ARG A 234 -22.87 -3.57 -25.28
CA ARG A 234 -22.95 -5.03 -25.40
C ARG A 234 -23.12 -5.76 -24.07
N LEU A 235 -23.18 -5.03 -22.96
CA LEU A 235 -23.38 -5.59 -21.63
C LEU A 235 -24.86 -5.85 -21.32
N ASP A 236 -25.12 -6.87 -20.51
CA ASP A 236 -26.43 -7.02 -19.86
C ASP A 236 -26.66 -5.92 -18.81
N ALA A 237 -27.87 -5.87 -18.24
CA ALA A 237 -28.25 -4.81 -17.31
C ALA A 237 -27.38 -4.78 -16.04
N VAL A 238 -27.05 -5.95 -15.48
CA VAL A 238 -26.28 -6.07 -14.23
C VAL A 238 -24.82 -5.66 -14.47
N SER A 239 -24.24 -6.14 -15.56
CA SER A 239 -22.87 -5.83 -15.96
C SER A 239 -22.72 -4.36 -16.35
N ARG A 240 -23.73 -3.78 -17.02
CA ARG A 240 -23.77 -2.33 -17.31
C ARG A 240 -23.83 -1.50 -16.03
N GLU A 241 -24.69 -1.88 -15.08
CA GLU A 241 -24.80 -1.21 -13.78
C GLU A 241 -23.45 -1.19 -13.05
N VAL A 242 -22.78 -2.33 -12.96
CA VAL A 242 -21.49 -2.44 -12.26
C VAL A 242 -20.38 -1.70 -13.00
N LEU A 243 -20.27 -1.82 -14.33
CA LEU A 243 -19.27 -1.06 -15.07
C LEU A 243 -19.47 0.45 -14.90
N THR A 244 -20.72 0.93 -14.92
CA THR A 244 -21.02 2.33 -14.64
C THR A 244 -20.55 2.70 -13.22
N GLU A 245 -20.96 1.96 -12.20
CA GLU A 245 -20.59 2.26 -10.80
C GLU A 245 -19.08 2.36 -10.59
N VAL A 246 -18.31 1.36 -11.04
CA VAL A 246 -16.88 1.34 -10.76
C VAL A 246 -16.12 2.42 -11.53
N THR A 247 -16.61 2.82 -12.72
CA THR A 247 -16.02 3.93 -13.48
C THR A 247 -16.39 5.30 -12.94
N GLU A 248 -17.63 5.50 -12.49
CA GLU A 248 -18.08 6.73 -11.82
C GLU A 248 -17.34 6.94 -10.49
N LEU A 249 -17.03 5.85 -9.79
CA LEU A 249 -16.26 5.89 -8.53
C LEU A 249 -14.74 5.97 -8.72
N GLY A 250 -14.24 5.85 -9.96
CA GLY A 250 -12.88 6.27 -10.30
C GLY A 250 -12.00 5.27 -11.03
N ILE A 251 -12.43 4.02 -11.28
CA ILE A 251 -11.65 3.12 -12.13
C ILE A 251 -11.63 3.67 -13.56
N PRO A 252 -10.46 4.00 -14.14
CA PRO A 252 -10.42 4.53 -15.50
C PRO A 252 -10.99 3.53 -16.52
N LEU A 253 -11.88 3.98 -17.40
CA LEU A 253 -12.50 3.09 -18.40
C LEU A 253 -11.45 2.43 -19.31
N THR A 254 -10.40 3.16 -19.68
CA THR A 254 -9.29 2.68 -20.51
C THR A 254 -8.42 1.64 -19.81
N ALA A 255 -8.35 1.67 -18.47
CA ALA A 255 -7.60 0.69 -17.70
C ALA A 255 -8.13 -0.75 -17.87
N PHE A 256 -9.43 -0.90 -18.18
CA PHE A 256 -10.05 -2.21 -18.41
C PHE A 256 -9.47 -2.99 -19.59
N GLU A 257 -8.66 -2.36 -20.44
CA GLU A 257 -7.95 -3.09 -21.49
C GLU A 257 -7.04 -4.13 -20.81
N ASP A 258 -6.60 -3.87 -19.57
CA ASP A 258 -5.90 -4.81 -18.69
C ASP A 258 -6.83 -5.32 -17.60
N PHE A 259 -7.88 -6.03 -18.02
CA PHE A 259 -8.79 -6.69 -17.10
C PHE A 259 -8.05 -7.60 -16.10
N ALA A 260 -6.95 -8.24 -16.53
CA ALA A 260 -6.16 -9.13 -15.69
C ALA A 260 -5.41 -8.42 -14.55
N GLY A 261 -5.04 -7.14 -14.71
CA GLY A 261 -4.47 -6.32 -13.64
C GLY A 261 -5.51 -5.68 -12.71
N ILE A 262 -6.66 -5.27 -13.25
CA ILE A 262 -7.76 -4.71 -12.43
C ILE A 262 -8.36 -5.80 -11.54
N ALA A 263 -8.80 -6.88 -12.18
CA ALA A 263 -9.77 -7.83 -11.64
C ALA A 263 -9.23 -9.27 -11.59
N GLY A 264 -8.24 -9.57 -12.44
CA GLY A 264 -7.55 -10.85 -12.46
C GLY A 264 -6.41 -10.95 -11.45
N ASN A 265 -5.46 -11.84 -11.72
CA ASN A 265 -4.37 -12.15 -10.80
C ASN A 265 -2.98 -11.70 -11.29
N ARG A 266 -2.89 -10.87 -12.35
CA ARG A 266 -1.60 -10.36 -12.87
C ARG A 266 -0.81 -9.64 -11.77
N THR A 267 -1.51 -8.90 -10.92
CA THR A 267 -0.97 -8.09 -9.82
C THR A 267 -1.04 -8.81 -8.46
N ASN A 268 -1.32 -10.12 -8.44
CA ASN A 268 -1.69 -10.87 -7.23
C ASN A 268 -2.90 -10.29 -6.46
N PHE A 269 -3.73 -9.47 -7.12
CA PHE A 269 -4.85 -8.76 -6.52
C PHE A 269 -5.79 -9.68 -5.72
N LEU A 270 -6.17 -10.83 -6.28
CA LEU A 270 -7.10 -11.74 -5.60
C LEU A 270 -6.53 -12.27 -4.28
N ARG A 271 -5.22 -12.53 -4.24
CA ARG A 271 -4.54 -12.90 -2.99
C ARG A 271 -4.52 -11.73 -2.01
N THR A 272 -4.14 -10.54 -2.45
CA THR A 272 -4.11 -9.33 -1.61
C THR A 272 -5.48 -9.05 -0.99
N PHE A 273 -6.56 -9.11 -1.77
CA PHE A 273 -7.91 -8.92 -1.26
C PHE A 273 -8.25 -9.93 -0.16
N ARG A 274 -7.90 -11.21 -0.36
CA ARG A 274 -8.19 -12.29 0.60
C ARG A 274 -7.40 -12.16 1.90
N VAL A 275 -6.09 -11.88 1.82
CA VAL A 275 -5.19 -11.96 2.97
C VAL A 275 -5.00 -10.64 3.69
N LEU A 276 -5.38 -9.51 3.08
CA LEU A 276 -5.24 -8.17 3.66
C LEU A 276 -6.58 -7.45 3.83
N VAL A 277 -7.35 -7.33 2.75
CA VAL A 277 -8.56 -6.50 2.73
C VAL A 277 -9.67 -7.10 3.58
N LEU A 278 -9.99 -8.39 3.37
CA LEU A 278 -11.05 -9.05 4.15
C LEU A 278 -10.74 -9.10 5.65
N PRO A 279 -9.53 -9.49 6.10
CA PRO A 279 -9.17 -9.40 7.52
C PRO A 279 -9.25 -7.99 8.09
N THR A 280 -8.91 -6.96 7.30
CA THR A 280 -9.02 -5.56 7.73
C THR A 280 -10.48 -5.17 7.95
N ILE A 281 -11.37 -5.53 7.02
CA ILE A 281 -12.82 -5.30 7.18
C ILE A 281 -13.35 -6.08 8.40
N GLU A 282 -12.99 -7.36 8.56
CA GLU A 282 -13.43 -8.16 9.70
C GLU A 282 -12.92 -7.60 11.05
N SER A 283 -11.70 -7.07 11.08
CA SER A 283 -11.12 -6.47 12.29
C SER A 283 -11.77 -5.16 12.70
N PHE A 284 -12.03 -4.26 11.74
CA PHE A 284 -12.62 -2.95 12.03
C PHE A 284 -14.15 -2.97 12.09
N ASP A 285 -14.78 -3.91 11.39
CA ASP A 285 -16.23 -4.00 11.25
C ASP A 285 -16.73 -5.47 11.28
N PRO A 286 -16.59 -6.15 12.43
CA PRO A 286 -16.82 -7.59 12.56
C PRO A 286 -18.28 -8.02 12.31
N THR A 287 -19.22 -7.08 12.32
CA THR A 287 -20.65 -7.36 12.07
C THR A 287 -21.03 -7.25 10.60
N TYR A 288 -20.17 -6.67 9.75
CA TYR A 288 -20.50 -6.35 8.36
C TYR A 288 -20.95 -7.57 7.55
N VAL A 289 -20.18 -8.66 7.59
CA VAL A 289 -20.49 -9.86 6.79
C VAL A 289 -21.85 -10.43 7.19
N ASN A 290 -22.16 -10.48 8.48
CA ASN A 290 -23.47 -10.94 8.93
C ASN A 290 -24.59 -10.01 8.45
N ASP A 291 -24.41 -8.69 8.63
CA ASP A 291 -25.38 -7.69 8.21
C ASP A 291 -25.65 -7.74 6.70
N PHE A 292 -24.61 -7.89 5.90
CA PHE A 292 -24.68 -8.00 4.43
C PHE A 292 -25.64 -9.10 3.98
N TRP A 293 -25.64 -10.23 4.67
CA TRP A 293 -26.45 -11.39 4.31
C TRP A 293 -27.80 -11.47 5.02
N THR A 294 -28.07 -10.63 6.02
CA THR A 294 -29.26 -10.78 6.88
C THR A 294 -30.14 -9.53 6.97
N LYS A 295 -29.60 -8.34 6.73
CA LYS A 295 -30.33 -7.07 6.85
C LYS A 295 -30.76 -6.55 5.48
N THR A 296 -31.91 -5.87 5.43
CA THR A 296 -32.43 -5.20 4.24
C THR A 296 -31.48 -4.10 3.74
N GLY A 297 -31.41 -3.92 2.42
CA GLY A 297 -30.62 -2.86 1.77
C GLY A 297 -29.18 -3.24 1.44
N TYR A 298 -28.77 -4.47 1.78
CA TYR A 298 -27.50 -5.06 1.35
C TYR A 298 -27.74 -6.01 0.18
N LEU A 299 -26.77 -6.14 -0.72
CA LEU A 299 -26.88 -7.01 -1.91
C LEU A 299 -27.23 -8.47 -1.57
N GLY A 300 -26.79 -8.98 -0.41
CA GLY A 300 -27.16 -10.32 0.04
C GLY A 300 -28.66 -10.55 0.20
N THR A 301 -29.44 -9.51 0.49
CA THR A 301 -30.91 -9.58 0.72
C THR A 301 -31.73 -8.75 -0.26
N GLU A 302 -31.10 -7.86 -1.04
CA GLU A 302 -31.78 -6.95 -1.95
C GLU A 302 -32.51 -7.71 -3.07
N ASN A 303 -33.74 -7.27 -3.38
CA ASN A 303 -34.51 -7.77 -4.51
C ASN A 303 -34.17 -6.98 -5.79
N SER A 304 -32.97 -7.24 -6.32
CA SER A 304 -32.45 -6.64 -7.55
C SER A 304 -31.70 -7.68 -8.38
N GLY A 305 -31.47 -7.40 -9.67
CA GLY A 305 -30.72 -8.32 -10.54
C GLY A 305 -29.30 -8.59 -10.03
N LEU A 306 -28.65 -7.56 -9.47
CA LEU A 306 -27.34 -7.69 -8.84
C LEU A 306 -27.43 -8.46 -7.51
N GLY A 307 -28.45 -8.23 -6.67
CA GLY A 307 -28.67 -9.02 -5.46
C GLY A 307 -28.91 -10.51 -5.75
N ASP A 308 -29.70 -10.81 -6.78
CA ASP A 308 -29.91 -12.19 -7.27
C ASP A 308 -28.60 -12.81 -7.76
N PHE A 309 -27.75 -12.03 -8.45
CA PHE A 309 -26.43 -12.48 -8.87
C PHE A 309 -25.57 -12.88 -7.66
N TYR A 310 -25.47 -12.04 -6.62
CA TYR A 310 -24.68 -12.34 -5.42
C TYR A 310 -25.16 -13.61 -4.70
N ARG A 311 -26.47 -13.81 -4.57
CA ARG A 311 -27.04 -15.03 -3.99
C ARG A 311 -26.72 -16.28 -4.80
N ARG A 312 -26.67 -16.19 -6.14
CA ARG A 312 -26.27 -17.31 -7.01
C ARG A 312 -24.78 -17.65 -6.91
N MET A 313 -23.93 -16.65 -6.67
CA MET A 313 -22.47 -16.83 -6.54
C MET A 313 -22.04 -17.39 -5.17
N LEU A 314 -22.98 -17.54 -4.24
CA LEU A 314 -22.71 -18.13 -2.93
C LEU A 314 -22.26 -19.59 -3.08
N TYR A 315 -21.03 -19.84 -2.65
CA TYR A 315 -20.43 -21.16 -2.60
C TYR A 315 -20.24 -21.53 -1.14
N GLU A 316 -21.08 -22.43 -0.61
CA GLU A 316 -21.02 -22.87 0.78
C GLU A 316 -21.33 -24.37 0.94
N TYR A 317 -20.60 -25.10 1.77
CA TYR A 317 -20.86 -26.50 2.12
C TYR A 317 -20.05 -26.97 3.34
N ASP A 318 -20.50 -28.05 3.97
CA ASP A 318 -19.73 -28.73 5.02
C ASP A 318 -18.92 -29.91 4.44
N THR A 319 -17.75 -30.16 5.02
CA THR A 319 -16.86 -31.26 4.66
C THR A 319 -16.01 -31.73 5.84
N VAL A 320 -15.22 -32.78 5.61
CA VAL A 320 -14.30 -33.36 6.59
C VAL A 320 -12.90 -33.46 5.97
N VAL A 321 -11.88 -33.16 6.77
CA VAL A 321 -10.48 -33.37 6.38
C VAL A 321 -10.20 -34.87 6.30
N GLN A 322 -9.86 -35.37 5.11
CA GLN A 322 -9.45 -36.76 4.89
C GLN A 322 -7.96 -36.98 5.13
N ASP A 323 -7.14 -35.98 4.80
CA ASP A 323 -5.70 -36.03 4.96
C ASP A 323 -5.09 -34.65 5.15
N THR A 324 -3.89 -34.60 5.72
CA THR A 324 -3.16 -33.36 6.03
C THR A 324 -1.73 -33.44 5.51
N HIS A 325 -1.26 -32.40 4.84
CA HIS A 325 0.14 -32.27 4.41
C HIS A 325 0.85 -31.22 5.27
N ILE A 326 1.92 -31.65 5.95
CA ILE A 326 2.70 -30.84 6.89
C ILE A 326 4.12 -30.70 6.36
N GLU A 327 4.63 -29.48 6.30
CA GLU A 327 6.03 -29.19 5.99
C GLU A 327 6.71 -28.55 7.20
N GLY A 328 7.70 -29.26 7.75
CA GLY A 328 8.31 -28.89 9.02
C GLY A 328 7.29 -28.96 10.16
N ARG A 329 6.84 -27.80 10.65
CA ARG A 329 5.82 -27.66 11.71
C ARG A 329 4.53 -26.99 11.24
N ASN A 330 4.43 -26.68 9.95
CA ASN A 330 3.31 -25.92 9.40
C ASN A 330 2.40 -26.85 8.60
N LEU A 331 1.09 -26.78 8.86
CA LEU A 331 0.10 -27.36 7.97
C LEU A 331 0.05 -26.52 6.69
N VAL A 332 0.32 -27.14 5.55
CA VAL A 332 0.42 -26.44 4.25
C VAL A 332 -0.80 -26.71 3.38
N SER A 333 -1.38 -27.92 3.48
CA SER A 333 -2.62 -28.24 2.78
C SER A 333 -3.41 -29.35 3.45
N VAL A 334 -4.69 -29.46 3.08
CA VAL A 334 -5.59 -30.53 3.49
C VAL A 334 -6.29 -31.14 2.28
N VAL A 335 -6.58 -32.44 2.33
CA VAL A 335 -7.43 -33.11 1.35
C VAL A 335 -8.82 -33.26 1.93
N LEU A 336 -9.85 -32.84 1.20
CA LEU A 336 -11.24 -32.81 1.65
C LEU A 336 -12.00 -34.06 1.22
N GLU A 337 -12.98 -34.47 2.02
CA GLU A 337 -13.87 -35.60 1.71
C GLU A 337 -14.68 -35.36 0.45
N ASN A 338 -15.30 -34.19 0.37
CA ASN A 338 -16.16 -33.75 -0.70
C ASN A 338 -15.82 -32.31 -1.07
N VAL A 339 -16.05 -31.96 -2.33
CA VAL A 339 -15.95 -30.59 -2.84
C VAL A 339 -17.13 -30.34 -3.76
N LYS A 340 -17.67 -29.12 -3.74
CA LYS A 340 -18.59 -28.69 -4.80
C LYS A 340 -17.78 -28.44 -6.08
N SER A 341 -18.42 -28.61 -7.23
CA SER A 341 -17.78 -28.31 -8.53
C SER A 341 -17.52 -26.82 -8.66
N THR A 342 -16.43 -26.46 -9.33
CA THR A 342 -16.12 -25.07 -9.73
C THR A 342 -15.94 -24.12 -8.54
N PRO A 343 -14.93 -24.37 -7.67
CA PRO A 343 -14.59 -23.43 -6.62
C PRO A 343 -14.18 -22.07 -7.21
N PRO A 344 -14.45 -20.96 -6.52
CA PRO A 344 -14.04 -19.65 -7.00
C PRO A 344 -12.51 -19.53 -7.04
N ALA A 345 -12.00 -18.90 -8.11
CA ALA A 345 -10.56 -18.68 -8.32
C ALA A 345 -9.91 -17.76 -7.27
N HIS A 346 -10.71 -17.03 -6.49
CA HIS A 346 -10.25 -16.12 -5.45
C HIS A 346 -10.04 -16.76 -4.08
N GLY A 347 -10.18 -18.08 -3.96
CA GLY A 347 -10.01 -18.82 -2.70
C GLY A 347 -11.24 -18.77 -1.80
N LEU A 348 -11.19 -19.53 -0.71
CA LEU A 348 -12.32 -19.79 0.19
C LEU A 348 -11.93 -19.57 1.64
N GLN A 349 -12.93 -19.22 2.47
CA GLN A 349 -12.82 -19.23 3.92
C GLN A 349 -13.23 -20.60 4.45
N PHE A 350 -12.42 -21.14 5.35
CA PHE A 350 -12.61 -22.41 6.02
C PHE A 350 -12.80 -22.15 7.50
N THR A 351 -13.97 -22.51 8.03
CA THR A 351 -14.29 -22.41 9.45
C THR A 351 -14.20 -23.78 10.10
N ILE A 352 -13.38 -23.91 11.13
CA ILE A 352 -13.25 -25.14 11.92
C ILE A 352 -14.52 -25.30 12.77
N GLN A 353 -15.25 -26.39 12.55
CA GLN A 353 -16.45 -26.69 13.31
C GLN A 353 -16.10 -27.56 14.52
N SER A 354 -16.49 -27.10 15.72
CA SER A 354 -16.46 -27.88 16.94
C SER A 354 -17.88 -28.15 17.42
N HIS A 355 -18.14 -29.34 17.94
CA HIS A 355 -19.45 -29.71 18.48
C HIS A 355 -19.40 -29.74 20.00
N VAL A 356 -20.25 -28.95 20.65
CA VAL A 356 -20.47 -28.97 22.10
C VAL A 356 -21.93 -29.33 22.35
N GLY A 357 -22.18 -30.57 22.77
CA GLY A 357 -23.53 -31.11 22.83
C GLY A 357 -24.15 -31.23 21.43
N SER A 358 -25.35 -30.66 21.24
CA SER A 358 -26.03 -30.59 19.94
C SER A 358 -25.66 -29.35 19.11
N SER A 359 -24.82 -28.45 19.63
CA SER A 359 -24.50 -27.17 19.01
C SER A 359 -23.18 -27.25 18.25
N THR A 360 -23.15 -26.69 17.03
CA THR A 360 -21.91 -26.45 16.27
C THR A 360 -21.43 -25.04 16.56
N ILE A 361 -20.19 -24.89 17.00
CA ILE A 361 -19.51 -23.61 17.23
C ILE A 361 -18.28 -23.50 16.33
N SER A 362 -17.90 -22.27 16.00
CA SER A 362 -16.64 -21.99 15.30
C SER A 362 -15.47 -22.07 16.29
N ALA A 363 -14.46 -22.89 15.99
CA ALA A 363 -13.19 -22.92 16.71
C ALA A 363 -12.14 -21.96 16.11
N GLY A 364 -12.47 -21.33 14.98
CA GLY A 364 -11.65 -20.36 14.26
C GLY A 364 -11.69 -20.57 12.75
N LYS A 365 -11.06 -19.65 12.01
CA LYS A 365 -11.13 -19.58 10.55
C LYS A 365 -9.75 -19.48 9.93
N PHE A 366 -9.57 -20.07 8.76
CA PHE A 366 -8.40 -19.87 7.91
C PHE A 366 -8.83 -19.75 6.45
N THR A 367 -7.94 -19.25 5.58
CA THR A 367 -8.20 -19.18 4.13
C THR A 367 -7.32 -20.17 3.36
N ALA A 368 -7.86 -20.74 2.30
CA ALA A 368 -7.14 -21.65 1.41
C ALA A 368 -7.64 -21.58 -0.03
N GLN A 369 -6.79 -22.00 -0.96
CA GLN A 369 -7.10 -22.23 -2.36
C GLN A 369 -7.50 -23.68 -2.59
N LEU A 370 -8.73 -23.90 -3.06
CA LEU A 370 -9.27 -25.23 -3.28
C LEU A 370 -9.16 -25.63 -4.76
N ASP A 371 -8.49 -26.75 -5.00
CA ASP A 371 -8.53 -27.46 -6.27
C ASP A 371 -9.59 -28.54 -6.21
N SER A 372 -10.62 -28.46 -7.07
CA SER A 372 -11.74 -29.40 -7.05
C SER A 372 -11.39 -30.78 -7.58
N ASP A 373 -10.40 -30.90 -8.47
CA ASP A 373 -10.05 -32.16 -9.12
C ASP A 373 -9.30 -33.07 -8.14
N THR A 374 -8.39 -32.47 -7.37
CA THR A 374 -7.59 -33.14 -6.36
C THR A 374 -8.24 -33.16 -4.97
N ARG A 375 -9.24 -32.29 -4.75
CA ARG A 375 -9.84 -31.98 -3.43
C ARG A 375 -8.86 -31.39 -2.43
N MET A 376 -7.72 -30.88 -2.92
CA MET A 376 -6.67 -30.32 -2.09
C MET A 376 -6.93 -28.83 -1.87
N ALA A 377 -6.98 -28.42 -0.60
CA ALA A 377 -7.02 -27.03 -0.19
C ALA A 377 -5.63 -26.59 0.30
N VAL A 378 -4.95 -25.74 -0.47
CA VAL A 378 -3.64 -25.17 -0.13
C VAL A 378 -3.85 -23.93 0.73
N ILE A 379 -3.35 -23.97 1.96
CA ILE A 379 -3.54 -22.92 2.95
C ILE A 379 -2.72 -21.70 2.58
N ASP A 380 -3.30 -20.50 2.71
CA ASP A 380 -2.55 -19.28 2.44
C ASP A 380 -1.39 -19.11 3.45
N PRO A 381 -0.25 -18.51 3.03
CA PRO A 381 0.80 -18.15 3.97
C PRO A 381 0.31 -17.15 5.02
N GLY A 382 0.88 -17.19 6.23
CA GLY A 382 0.62 -16.22 7.30
C GLY A 382 -0.66 -16.48 8.12
N GLN A 383 -1.37 -17.58 7.87
CA GLN A 383 -2.49 -18.01 8.69
C GLN A 383 -2.04 -18.40 10.10
N ASN A 384 -2.95 -18.28 11.08
CA ASN A 384 -2.65 -18.52 12.49
C ASN A 384 -2.19 -19.97 12.73
N SER A 385 -0.90 -20.18 13.00
CA SER A 385 -0.32 -21.52 13.17
C SER A 385 -0.89 -22.28 14.38
N THR A 386 -1.24 -21.58 15.46
CA THR A 386 -1.91 -22.17 16.63
C THR A 386 -3.29 -22.70 16.26
N LEU A 387 -4.04 -21.97 15.41
CA LEU A 387 -5.32 -22.43 14.90
C LEU A 387 -5.15 -23.62 13.95
N LEU A 388 -4.20 -23.54 13.02
CA LEU A 388 -3.96 -24.61 12.05
C LEU A 388 -3.51 -25.91 12.71
N ALA A 389 -2.86 -25.84 13.87
CA ALA A 389 -2.51 -27.02 14.67
C ALA A 389 -3.74 -27.81 15.19
N LEU A 390 -4.94 -27.22 15.17
CA LEU A 390 -6.20 -27.89 15.51
C LEU A 390 -6.80 -28.69 14.33
N VAL A 391 -6.26 -28.51 13.12
CA VAL A 391 -6.76 -29.18 11.90
C VAL A 391 -6.03 -30.49 11.70
N SER A 392 -6.78 -31.59 11.73
CA SER A 392 -6.29 -32.95 11.55
C SER A 392 -7.29 -33.79 10.75
N LYS A 393 -6.91 -35.02 10.38
CA LYS A 393 -7.86 -35.96 9.78
C LYS A 393 -9.09 -36.14 10.67
N GLY A 394 -10.29 -35.99 10.09
CA GLY A 394 -11.56 -36.02 10.80
C GLY A 394 -12.07 -34.67 11.28
N THR A 395 -11.26 -33.59 11.19
CA THR A 395 -11.74 -32.23 11.48
C THR A 395 -12.86 -31.86 10.52
N LYS A 396 -13.99 -31.40 11.07
CA LYS A 396 -15.12 -30.88 10.29
C LYS A 396 -14.90 -29.42 9.95
N LEU A 397 -15.17 -29.07 8.70
CA LEU A 397 -14.98 -27.73 8.16
C LEU A 397 -16.28 -27.26 7.51
N HIS A 398 -16.65 -26.01 7.79
CA HIS A 398 -17.56 -25.25 6.94
C HIS A 398 -16.73 -24.46 5.94
N VAL A 399 -17.03 -24.58 4.66
CA VAL A 399 -16.32 -23.91 3.57
C VAL A 399 -17.25 -22.92 2.91
N ASP A 400 -16.88 -21.64 2.83
CA ASP A 400 -17.70 -20.62 2.19
C ASP A 400 -16.91 -19.48 1.51
N ASN A 401 -17.60 -18.66 0.70
CA ASN A 401 -17.09 -17.40 0.13
C ASN A 401 -17.88 -16.15 0.59
N ARG A 402 -18.60 -16.24 1.71
CA ARG A 402 -19.53 -15.19 2.19
C ARG A 402 -18.82 -13.87 2.48
N ALA A 403 -17.66 -13.94 3.12
CA ALA A 403 -16.85 -12.78 3.44
C ALA A 403 -16.29 -12.12 2.18
N TRP A 404 -15.88 -12.93 1.19
CA TRP A 404 -15.38 -12.42 -0.09
C TRP A 404 -16.46 -11.65 -0.83
N LEU A 405 -17.63 -12.27 -1.04
CA LEU A 405 -18.77 -11.64 -1.70
C LEU A 405 -19.22 -10.39 -0.96
N ALA A 406 -19.34 -10.41 0.37
CA ALA A 406 -19.69 -9.19 1.11
C ALA A 406 -18.62 -8.10 0.89
N GLY A 407 -17.33 -8.44 1.01
CA GLY A 407 -16.23 -7.51 0.87
C GLY A 407 -16.20 -6.76 -0.46
N THR A 408 -16.59 -7.40 -1.58
CA THR A 408 -16.59 -6.72 -2.90
C THR A 408 -17.52 -5.52 -2.96
N ALA A 409 -18.52 -5.44 -2.08
CA ALA A 409 -19.48 -4.33 -2.05
C ALA A 409 -19.26 -3.35 -0.89
N TYR A 410 -18.16 -3.47 -0.12
CA TYR A 410 -17.97 -2.68 1.09
C TYR A 410 -17.93 -1.17 0.84
N HIS A 411 -17.39 -0.73 -0.31
CA HIS A 411 -17.30 0.68 -0.70
C HIS A 411 -18.65 1.40 -0.74
N ARG A 412 -19.75 0.69 -1.04
CA ARG A 412 -21.12 1.23 -1.04
C ARG A 412 -21.56 1.73 0.34
N HIS A 413 -20.90 1.27 1.40
CA HIS A 413 -21.24 1.54 2.80
C HIS A 413 -20.20 2.43 3.51
N GLN A 414 -19.34 3.09 2.73
CA GLN A 414 -18.20 3.89 3.19
C GLN A 414 -18.23 5.31 2.61
N ILE A 415 -19.42 5.89 2.46
CA ILE A 415 -19.56 7.24 1.90
C ILE A 415 -18.80 8.24 2.79
N PRO A 416 -17.84 9.01 2.23
CA PRO A 416 -17.06 9.97 2.99
C PRO A 416 -17.94 11.04 3.63
N LYS A 417 -17.65 11.37 4.89
CA LYS A 417 -18.37 12.44 5.62
C LYS A 417 -17.81 13.84 5.30
N ARG A 418 -16.56 13.90 4.85
CA ARG A 418 -15.87 15.15 4.48
C ARG A 418 -16.09 15.49 3.00
N PRO A 419 -16.11 16.78 2.63
CA PRO A 419 -16.41 17.22 1.27
C PRO A 419 -15.27 16.95 0.27
N GLY A 420 -15.60 17.07 -1.02
CA GLY A 420 -14.69 16.98 -2.17
C GLY A 420 -14.60 15.60 -2.81
N PHE A 421 -15.20 14.57 -2.22
CA PHE A 421 -15.29 13.25 -2.84
C PHE A 421 -16.52 13.16 -3.76
N ASP A 422 -16.54 14.00 -4.80
CA ASP A 422 -17.72 14.19 -5.64
C ASP A 422 -18.11 12.91 -6.40
N SER A 423 -17.14 12.03 -6.71
CA SER A 423 -17.43 10.71 -7.30
C SER A 423 -18.36 9.85 -6.43
N TYR A 424 -18.30 9.99 -5.10
CA TYR A 424 -19.19 9.28 -4.18
C TYR A 424 -20.62 9.81 -4.19
N ASP A 425 -20.92 10.92 -4.88
CA ASP A 425 -22.31 11.35 -5.11
C ASP A 425 -23.06 10.35 -6.00
N TYR A 426 -22.34 9.52 -6.77
CA TYR A 426 -22.91 8.34 -7.42
C TYR A 426 -23.60 7.40 -6.41
N LEU A 427 -23.16 7.35 -5.15
CA LEU A 427 -23.75 6.50 -4.11
C LEU A 427 -24.87 7.22 -3.33
N ARG A 428 -25.30 8.40 -3.77
CA ARG A 428 -26.39 9.18 -3.17
C ARG A 428 -27.59 9.27 -4.11
N ASN A 429 -28.76 9.43 -3.52
CA ASN A 429 -29.99 9.77 -4.20
C ASN A 429 -30.02 11.28 -4.53
N ALA A 430 -31.00 11.71 -5.33
CA ALA A 430 -31.17 13.12 -5.69
C ALA A 430 -31.42 14.04 -4.48
N ASP A 431 -31.87 13.50 -3.34
CA ASP A 431 -32.04 14.19 -2.06
C ASP A 431 -30.79 14.15 -1.16
N ALA A 432 -29.65 13.76 -1.73
CA ALA A 432 -28.35 13.56 -1.07
C ALA A 432 -28.32 12.47 0.02
N GLN A 433 -29.39 11.68 0.20
CA GLN A 433 -29.35 10.54 1.11
C GLN A 433 -28.57 9.37 0.49
N PRO A 434 -27.83 8.58 1.29
CA PRO A 434 -27.18 7.37 0.81
C PRO A 434 -28.16 6.40 0.12
N ARG A 435 -27.76 5.81 -1.01
CA ARG A 435 -28.52 4.74 -1.69
C ARG A 435 -28.54 3.44 -0.87
N TYR A 436 -27.49 3.21 -0.09
CA TYR A 436 -27.26 1.98 0.65
C TYR A 436 -27.06 2.25 2.16
N PRO A 437 -27.31 1.25 3.03
CA PRO A 437 -26.97 1.35 4.46
C PRO A 437 -25.51 1.78 4.66
N GLN A 438 -25.22 2.66 5.61
CA GLN A 438 -23.84 3.13 5.87
C GLN A 438 -23.27 2.52 7.15
N ARG A 439 -21.95 2.28 7.19
CA ARG A 439 -21.25 1.83 8.39
C ARG A 439 -20.80 3.03 9.23
N GLY A 440 -20.75 2.85 10.55
CA GLY A 440 -20.40 3.93 11.47
C GLY A 440 -18.95 4.41 11.33
N LEU A 441 -18.03 3.44 11.15
CA LEU A 441 -16.60 3.64 10.95
C LEU A 441 -16.28 3.70 9.46
N LEU A 442 -15.48 4.70 9.06
CA LEU A 442 -14.89 4.79 7.74
C LEU A 442 -13.48 4.20 7.79
N ILE A 443 -13.32 2.96 7.34
CA ILE A 443 -12.05 2.23 7.40
C ILE A 443 -10.98 2.97 6.58
N GLY A 444 -11.38 3.54 5.43
CA GLY A 444 -10.55 4.44 4.59
C GLY A 444 -9.78 5.49 5.40
N GLU A 445 -10.50 6.19 6.26
CA GLU A 445 -9.95 7.26 7.08
C GLU A 445 -9.04 6.71 8.17
N THR A 446 -9.42 5.61 8.81
CA THR A 446 -8.64 5.00 9.89
C THR A 446 -7.30 4.44 9.39
N VAL A 447 -7.31 3.72 8.28
CA VAL A 447 -6.09 3.17 7.66
C VAL A 447 -5.18 4.31 7.21
N SER A 448 -5.73 5.33 6.55
CA SER A 448 -4.93 6.45 6.05
C SER A 448 -4.34 7.29 7.17
N PHE A 449 -5.08 7.52 8.25
CA PHE A 449 -4.60 8.21 9.45
C PHE A 449 -3.42 7.47 10.10
N GLY A 450 -3.52 6.14 10.24
CA GLY A 450 -2.43 5.33 10.78
C GLY A 450 -1.18 5.36 9.88
N ALA A 451 -1.36 5.14 8.58
CA ALA A 451 -0.25 5.09 7.63
C ALA A 451 0.46 6.45 7.45
N SER A 452 -0.26 7.56 7.58
CA SER A 452 0.29 8.92 7.49
C SER A 452 0.88 9.43 8.82
N GLY A 453 0.83 8.66 9.90
CA GLY A 453 1.30 9.10 11.22
C GLY A 453 0.42 10.16 11.86
N GLY A 454 -0.88 10.13 11.56
CA GLY A 454 -1.88 11.09 12.05
C GLY A 454 -2.22 12.21 11.07
N GLY A 455 -1.67 12.19 9.84
CA GLY A 455 -1.99 13.16 8.80
C GLY A 455 -3.45 13.10 8.37
N ASN A 456 -4.12 14.26 8.40
CA ASN A 456 -5.55 14.42 8.10
C ASN A 456 -5.85 14.87 6.66
N PHE A 457 -4.82 15.03 5.82
CA PHE A 457 -4.96 15.50 4.44
C PHE A 457 -5.65 16.87 4.37
N THR A 458 -5.16 17.77 5.23
CA THR A 458 -5.67 19.13 5.37
C THR A 458 -5.38 19.97 4.13
N GLY A 459 -4.31 19.65 3.41
CA GLY A 459 -3.75 20.44 2.32
C GLY A 459 -2.78 21.53 2.78
N ASN A 460 -2.62 21.73 4.10
CA ASN A 460 -1.73 22.75 4.66
C ASN A 460 -0.27 22.26 4.68
N ILE A 461 0.31 22.11 3.49
CA ILE A 461 1.68 21.64 3.32
C ILE A 461 2.69 22.73 3.69
N THR A 462 3.83 22.30 4.24
CA THR A 462 4.91 23.17 4.77
C THR A 462 6.11 23.26 3.83
N THR A 463 6.11 22.50 2.75
CA THR A 463 7.21 22.40 1.78
C THR A 463 6.66 22.25 0.36
N LYS A 464 7.53 22.37 -0.65
CA LYS A 464 7.13 22.18 -2.05
C LYS A 464 6.74 20.72 -2.30
N LEU A 465 5.61 20.51 -2.95
CA LEU A 465 5.09 19.19 -3.28
C LEU A 465 4.82 19.08 -4.78
N VAL A 466 5.42 18.06 -5.40
CA VAL A 466 4.99 17.56 -6.70
C VAL A 466 4.19 16.29 -6.47
N VAL A 467 2.97 16.24 -6.98
CA VAL A 467 2.20 15.00 -7.07
C VAL A 467 2.29 14.51 -8.50
N MET A 468 2.58 13.22 -8.67
CA MET A 468 2.62 12.58 -9.97
C MET A 468 1.74 11.33 -9.93
N ASP A 469 0.73 11.31 -10.79
CA ASP A 469 -0.24 10.23 -10.86
C ASP A 469 -0.35 9.70 -12.30
N SER A 470 -1.11 8.62 -12.51
CA SER A 470 -1.16 7.91 -13.79
C SER A 470 -2.61 7.70 -14.24
N LEU A 471 -2.96 8.09 -15.48
CA LEU A 471 -4.36 8.09 -15.94
C LEU A 471 -4.97 6.70 -16.15
N ASN A 472 -4.16 5.64 -16.21
CA ASN A 472 -4.63 4.26 -16.23
C ASN A 472 -4.41 3.52 -14.91
N ASP A 473 -4.11 4.24 -13.82
CA ASP A 473 -3.98 3.63 -12.50
C ASP A 473 -5.35 3.19 -11.95
N PHE A 474 -5.47 1.88 -11.74
CA PHE A 474 -6.64 1.22 -11.20
C PHE A 474 -6.46 0.78 -9.73
N ASP A 475 -5.29 1.03 -9.12
CA ASP A 475 -4.98 0.79 -7.71
C ASP A 475 -5.09 2.10 -6.91
N ALA A 476 -4.58 3.20 -7.44
CA ALA A 476 -4.74 4.57 -6.94
C ALA A 476 -5.41 5.44 -8.01
N PHE A 477 -6.72 5.68 -7.87
CA PHE A 477 -7.47 6.36 -8.92
C PHE A 477 -7.00 7.80 -9.16
N PRO A 478 -6.92 8.27 -10.44
CA PRO A 478 -6.47 9.61 -10.78
C PRO A 478 -7.20 10.75 -10.06
N LEU A 479 -8.47 10.56 -9.73
CA LEU A 479 -9.30 11.54 -9.01
C LEU A 479 -8.80 11.82 -7.58
N HIS A 480 -8.02 10.91 -6.99
CA HIS A 480 -7.49 11.08 -5.63
C HIS A 480 -6.49 12.24 -5.57
N ALA A 481 -5.61 12.34 -6.56
CA ALA A 481 -4.66 13.43 -6.66
C ALA A 481 -5.35 14.78 -6.93
N ASP A 482 -6.39 14.81 -7.78
CA ASP A 482 -7.16 16.05 -8.00
C ASP A 482 -7.94 16.49 -6.75
N TRP A 483 -8.51 15.54 -6.00
CA TRP A 483 -9.10 15.83 -4.69
C TRP A 483 -8.09 16.49 -3.75
N TYR A 484 -6.89 15.92 -3.61
CA TYR A 484 -5.88 16.47 -2.71
C TYR A 484 -5.34 17.83 -3.20
N LYS A 485 -5.17 18.02 -4.51
CA LYS A 485 -4.90 19.32 -5.11
C LYS A 485 -5.95 20.36 -4.69
N GLY A 486 -7.23 20.01 -4.69
CA GLY A 486 -8.31 20.86 -4.18
C GLY A 486 -8.15 21.22 -2.70
N ARG A 487 -7.70 20.27 -1.86
CA ARG A 487 -7.39 20.53 -0.44
C ARG A 487 -6.25 21.54 -0.30
N VAL A 488 -5.16 21.34 -1.03
CA VAL A 488 -3.98 22.23 -0.99
C VAL A 488 -4.32 23.63 -1.52
N ALA A 489 -5.07 23.74 -2.61
CA ALA A 489 -5.50 25.02 -3.16
C ALA A 489 -6.31 25.82 -2.14
N ASN A 490 -7.25 25.18 -1.45
CA ASN A 490 -8.06 25.82 -0.41
C ASN A 490 -7.21 26.24 0.81
N ALA A 491 -6.26 25.40 1.24
CA ALA A 491 -5.44 25.67 2.41
C ALA A 491 -4.39 26.77 2.17
N LEU A 492 -3.76 26.79 0.99
CA LEU A 492 -2.63 27.68 0.70
C LEU A 492 -3.03 28.99 0.03
N SER A 493 -4.20 29.05 -0.61
CA SER A 493 -4.67 30.24 -1.35
C SER A 493 -3.59 30.76 -2.32
N GLU A 494 -3.04 31.97 -2.12
CA GLU A 494 -2.05 32.60 -3.00
C GLU A 494 -0.75 31.80 -3.14
N ARG A 495 -0.34 31.04 -2.10
CA ARG A 495 0.91 30.24 -2.11
C ARG A 495 0.80 28.95 -2.92
N PHE A 496 -0.41 28.57 -3.36
CA PHE A 496 -0.66 27.31 -4.07
C PHE A 496 0.23 27.16 -5.31
N ASN A 497 0.27 28.18 -6.17
CA ASN A 497 0.99 28.13 -7.44
C ASN A 497 2.52 28.10 -7.28
N GLU A 498 3.07 28.39 -6.11
CA GLU A 498 4.50 28.35 -5.84
C GLU A 498 4.94 27.05 -5.14
N THR A 499 3.98 26.37 -4.51
CA THR A 499 4.25 25.26 -3.58
C THR A 499 3.79 23.91 -4.12
N TYR A 500 2.78 23.87 -5.00
CA TYR A 500 2.17 22.61 -5.44
C TYR A 500 2.13 22.45 -6.98
N ARG A 501 2.41 21.23 -7.45
CA ARG A 501 2.20 20.81 -8.84
C ARG A 501 1.58 19.42 -8.88
N LEU A 502 0.69 19.19 -9.84
CA LEU A 502 0.14 17.88 -10.15
C LEU A 502 0.42 17.55 -11.63
N TYR A 503 1.06 16.42 -11.87
CA TYR A 503 1.32 15.86 -13.19
C TYR A 503 0.64 14.51 -13.34
N TYR A 504 0.16 14.23 -14.56
CA TYR A 504 -0.38 12.94 -14.93
C TYR A 504 0.47 12.33 -16.05
N THR A 505 0.79 11.05 -15.92
CA THR A 505 1.29 10.24 -17.03
C THR A 505 0.10 9.54 -17.67
N GLU A 506 -0.12 9.78 -18.97
CA GLU A 506 -1.29 9.25 -19.67
C GLU A 506 -1.24 7.72 -19.78
N SER A 507 -0.17 7.18 -20.33
CA SER A 507 0.02 5.74 -20.57
C SER A 507 0.82 5.10 -19.45
N ALA A 508 0.40 5.19 -18.18
CA ALA A 508 1.04 4.48 -17.07
C ALA A 508 -0.01 3.87 -16.14
N ASP A 509 0.36 2.82 -15.41
CA ASP A 509 -0.45 2.24 -14.32
C ASP A 509 0.19 2.52 -12.95
N HIS A 510 -0.18 1.74 -11.94
CA HIS A 510 0.30 1.87 -10.56
C HIS A 510 1.77 1.51 -10.36
N PHE A 511 2.34 0.69 -11.24
CA PHE A 511 3.65 0.09 -11.03
C PHE A 511 4.72 0.90 -11.76
N ALA A 512 5.74 1.35 -11.01
CA ALA A 512 6.82 2.15 -11.55
C ALA A 512 7.70 1.33 -12.51
N GLU A 513 8.28 0.22 -12.05
CA GLU A 513 9.16 -0.67 -12.85
C GLU A 513 9.32 -2.09 -12.25
N PRO A 514 9.77 -3.05 -13.06
CA PRO A 514 9.79 -2.99 -14.54
C PRO A 514 8.37 -3.13 -15.09
N VAL A 515 8.08 -2.43 -16.20
CA VAL A 515 6.82 -2.65 -16.92
C VAL A 515 6.79 -4.10 -17.43
N PRO A 516 5.76 -4.90 -17.11
CA PRO A 516 5.65 -6.26 -17.60
C PRO A 516 5.65 -6.32 -19.13
N TYR A 517 6.32 -7.33 -19.70
CA TYR A 517 6.50 -7.42 -21.17
C TYR A 517 5.18 -7.41 -21.94
N ASP A 518 4.15 -8.07 -21.40
CA ASP A 518 2.79 -8.12 -21.95
C ASP A 518 2.03 -6.79 -21.86
N GLN A 519 2.57 -5.80 -21.16
CA GLN A 519 1.98 -4.46 -20.98
C GLN A 519 2.71 -3.36 -21.77
N LEU A 520 3.87 -3.66 -22.38
CA LEU A 520 4.71 -2.68 -23.09
C LEU A 520 4.03 -1.98 -24.28
N SER A 521 2.98 -2.57 -24.85
CA SER A 521 2.21 -1.94 -25.92
C SER A 521 1.21 -0.87 -25.43
N ARG A 522 1.10 -0.68 -24.12
CA ARG A 522 0.01 0.09 -23.50
C ARG A 522 0.45 1.05 -22.42
N ILE A 523 1.44 0.65 -21.62
CA ILE A 523 1.96 1.49 -20.54
C ILE A 523 3.47 1.69 -20.67
N ILE A 524 3.93 2.82 -20.17
CA ILE A 524 5.32 3.23 -20.03
C ILE A 524 5.67 3.32 -18.55
N SER A 525 6.95 3.17 -18.24
CA SER A 525 7.43 3.50 -16.91
C SER A 525 7.38 5.01 -16.70
N TYR A 526 6.89 5.42 -15.52
CA TYR A 526 6.96 6.80 -15.06
C TYR A 526 8.18 7.07 -14.15
N HIS A 527 9.10 6.11 -14.04
CA HIS A 527 10.26 6.16 -13.14
C HIS A 527 11.16 7.38 -13.41
N GLY A 528 11.69 7.51 -14.62
CA GLY A 528 12.56 8.63 -14.97
C GLY A 528 11.89 10.01 -14.83
N ALA A 529 10.57 10.07 -14.92
CA ALA A 529 9.83 11.32 -14.75
C ALA A 529 9.75 11.77 -13.28
N TYR A 530 9.53 10.87 -12.32
CA TYR A 530 9.57 11.28 -10.90
C TYR A 530 10.98 11.60 -10.43
N GLU A 531 11.99 10.89 -10.93
CA GLU A 531 13.40 11.18 -10.66
C GLU A 531 13.77 12.58 -11.17
N GLN A 532 13.28 12.94 -12.35
CA GLN A 532 13.43 14.30 -12.87
C GLN A 532 12.75 15.34 -11.96
N HIS A 533 11.53 15.07 -11.48
CA HIS A 533 10.86 15.96 -10.52
C HIS A 533 11.65 16.15 -9.21
N LEU A 534 12.27 15.08 -8.69
CA LEU A 534 13.16 15.17 -7.54
C LEU A 534 14.39 16.05 -7.85
N ARG A 535 15.01 15.90 -9.03
CA ARG A 535 16.13 16.76 -9.47
C ARG A 535 15.70 18.22 -9.65
N ASP A 536 14.50 18.48 -10.16
CA ASP A 536 13.96 19.83 -10.34
C ASP A 536 13.73 20.54 -9.00
N LEU A 537 13.18 19.83 -8.02
CA LEU A 537 13.06 20.29 -6.63
C LEU A 537 14.43 20.53 -5.99
N ALA A 538 15.41 19.70 -6.33
CA ALA A 538 16.79 19.78 -5.84
C ALA A 538 17.65 20.87 -6.47
N SER A 539 17.19 21.52 -7.54
CA SER A 539 17.97 22.55 -8.23
C SER A 539 18.13 23.84 -7.41
N SER A 540 19.25 24.54 -7.58
CA SER A 540 19.61 25.74 -6.80
C SER A 540 18.60 26.89 -6.91
N LYS A 541 17.92 27.03 -8.06
CA LYS A 541 16.83 28.00 -8.24
C LYS A 541 15.60 27.66 -7.38
N SER A 542 15.30 26.38 -7.23
CA SER A 542 14.22 25.90 -6.36
C SER A 542 14.54 26.12 -4.88
N GLN A 543 15.82 26.03 -4.50
CA GLN A 543 16.34 26.28 -3.14
C GLN A 543 16.32 27.77 -2.75
N GLN A 544 16.67 28.68 -3.65
CA GLN A 544 16.63 30.14 -3.39
C GLN A 544 15.21 30.65 -3.07
N MET A 545 14.17 30.10 -3.72
CA MET A 545 12.77 30.44 -3.42
C MET A 545 12.34 29.99 -2.01
N LEU A 546 12.91 28.91 -1.47
CA LEU A 546 12.58 28.39 -0.13
C LEU A 546 13.18 29.27 0.98
N GLN A 547 14.34 29.86 0.75
CA GLN A 547 15.01 30.76 1.70
C GLN A 547 14.21 32.06 1.88
N ILE A 548 13.61 32.57 0.80
CA ILE A 548 12.76 33.77 0.84
C ILE A 548 11.45 33.48 1.58
N ALA A 549 10.80 32.34 1.36
CA ALA A 549 9.53 32.02 2.03
C ALA A 549 9.66 31.77 3.55
N ALA A 550 10.81 31.26 4.00
CA ALA A 550 11.10 31.07 5.43
C ALA A 550 11.25 32.41 6.18
N GLU A 551 11.76 33.45 5.52
CA GLU A 551 11.88 34.80 6.11
C GLU A 551 10.52 35.50 6.28
N TYR A 552 9.49 35.12 5.53
CA TYR A 552 8.14 35.69 5.64
C TYR A 552 7.22 34.96 6.64
N SER A 553 7.64 33.82 7.21
CA SER A 553 6.83 33.05 8.18
C SER A 553 7.20 33.32 9.65
N LEU A 554 8.09 34.28 9.91
CA LEU A 554 8.50 34.74 11.24
C LEU A 554 7.99 36.16 11.58
N LEU A 555 7.01 36.67 10.82
CA LEU A 555 6.20 37.86 11.11
C LEU A 555 4.72 37.45 11.15
#